data_AF-A0A2N7ASU9-F1
#
_entry.id   AF-A0A2N7ASU9-F1
#
_cell.length_a   1.000
_cell.length_b   1.000
_cell.length_c   1.000
_cell.angle_alpha   90.00
_cell.angle_beta   90.00
_cell.angle_gamma   90.00
#
_symmetry.space_group_name_H-M   'P 1'
#
loop_
_entity.id
_entity.type
_entity.pdbx_description
1 polymer ?
#
loop_
_entity_poly.entity_id
_entity_poly.type
_entity_poly.pdbx_seq_one_letter_code
_entity_poly.pdbx_strand_id
1 'polypeptide(L)'
;MSEIFEDKTENGKVRPWRERKIENVRYAEYLAILEFKRAHDVRGCGEVLRFRKIGEHLKLYQTWFCHKRLCPLCNWRKSMKNSSQLKQIIAEAVAREPKGRFLFLTLTVKNAHSAEELKVSLRALTKAFNKLTRYKKVTKNLLGYLRSTEITVNEQDGSYNQHLHVLVFVKSSYFKNSNNYLAQAEWAKLWQRALKVDYEPVVHVQAV
;
A
#
# COMPACT_ATOMS: atom_id res chain seq x y z
N MET A 1 10.92 -36.15 16.82
CA MET A 1 10.53 -35.39 15.62
C MET A 1 9.90 -34.09 16.09
N SER A 2 10.37 -32.93 15.62
CA SER A 2 9.72 -31.65 15.92
C SER A 2 8.43 -31.53 15.11
N GLU A 3 7.31 -31.25 15.78
CA GLU A 3 6.04 -30.95 15.10
C GLU A 3 6.12 -29.61 14.37
N ILE A 4 5.53 -29.53 13.18
CA ILE A 4 5.46 -28.28 12.40
C ILE A 4 4.36 -27.41 13.00
N PHE A 5 4.73 -26.23 13.47
CA PHE A 5 3.78 -25.27 14.02
C PHE A 5 2.90 -24.65 12.92
N GLU A 6 1.58 -24.70 13.11
CA GLU A 6 0.59 -24.05 12.24
C GLU A 6 -0.24 -23.00 13.00
N ASP A 7 -0.04 -21.73 12.67
CA ASP A 7 -0.87 -20.61 13.14
C ASP A 7 -1.96 -20.31 12.11
N LYS A 8 -3.22 -20.56 12.45
CA LYS A 8 -4.38 -20.34 11.57
C LYS A 8 -5.19 -19.14 12.05
N THR A 9 -5.68 -18.35 11.10
CA THR A 9 -6.67 -17.30 11.35
C THR A 9 -8.04 -17.92 11.63
N GLU A 10 -8.99 -17.13 12.14
CA GLU A 10 -10.39 -17.54 12.37
C GLU A 10 -11.04 -18.14 11.11
N ASN A 11 -10.63 -17.67 9.92
CA ASN A 11 -11.14 -18.15 8.64
C ASN A 11 -10.35 -19.38 8.10
N GLY A 12 -9.56 -20.04 8.94
CA GLY A 12 -8.78 -21.23 8.59
C GLY A 12 -7.52 -20.98 7.75
N LYS A 13 -7.24 -19.73 7.34
CA LYS A 13 -6.04 -19.41 6.56
C LYS A 13 -4.79 -19.47 7.44
N VAL A 14 -3.80 -20.25 7.02
CA VAL A 14 -2.48 -20.34 7.67
C VAL A 14 -1.74 -19.02 7.53
N ARG A 15 -1.14 -18.53 8.61
CA ARG A 15 -0.29 -17.34 8.58
C ARG A 15 1.06 -17.68 7.95
N PRO A 16 1.56 -16.87 7.00
CA PRO A 16 2.76 -17.20 6.21
C PRO A 16 4.07 -16.92 6.96
N TRP A 17 4.20 -17.37 8.21
CA TRP A 17 5.42 -17.15 9.01
C TRP A 17 6.68 -17.67 8.32
N ARG A 18 6.61 -18.91 7.81
CA ARG A 18 7.73 -19.56 7.10
C ARG A 18 8.13 -18.80 5.84
N GLU A 19 7.18 -18.50 4.97
CA GLU A 19 7.41 -17.76 3.72
C GLU A 19 8.07 -16.39 4.01
N ARG A 20 7.50 -15.62 4.96
CA ARG A 20 8.06 -14.33 5.36
C ARG A 20 9.42 -14.44 6.03
N LYS A 21 9.71 -15.54 6.74
CA LYS A 21 11.02 -15.81 7.32
C LYS A 21 12.06 -16.13 6.25
N ILE A 22 11.70 -16.91 5.22
CA ILE A 22 12.60 -17.20 4.09
C ILE A 22 12.96 -15.91 3.34
N GLU A 23 11.96 -15.09 3.00
CA GLU A 23 12.20 -13.77 2.38
C GLU A 23 13.08 -12.88 3.28
N ASN A 24 12.85 -12.93 4.59
CA ASN A 24 13.61 -12.15 5.57
C ASN A 24 15.09 -12.55 5.65
N VAL A 25 15.38 -13.86 5.64
CA VAL A 25 16.76 -14.37 5.62
C VAL A 25 17.45 -13.98 4.31
N ARG A 26 16.79 -14.17 3.17
CA ARG A 26 17.31 -13.74 1.85
C ARG A 26 17.60 -12.24 1.81
N TYR A 27 16.70 -11.42 2.34
CA TYR A 27 16.93 -9.98 2.43
C TYR A 27 18.12 -9.63 3.35
N ALA A 28 18.29 -10.34 4.47
CA ALA A 28 19.43 -10.15 5.36
C ALA A 28 20.76 -10.54 4.69
N GLU A 29 20.77 -11.56 3.84
CA GLU A 29 21.93 -11.94 3.02
C GLU A 29 22.33 -10.83 2.05
N TYR A 30 21.36 -10.23 1.35
CA TYR A 30 21.63 -9.07 0.49
C TYR A 30 22.22 -7.90 1.28
N LEU A 31 21.68 -7.61 2.47
CA LEU A 31 22.24 -6.58 3.33
C LEU A 31 23.68 -6.89 3.77
N ALA A 32 23.99 -8.16 4.03
CA ALA A 32 25.35 -8.57 4.40
C ALA A 32 26.33 -8.43 3.22
N ILE A 33 25.93 -8.87 2.02
CA ILE A 33 26.73 -8.73 0.78
C ILE A 33 27.02 -7.26 0.47
N LEU A 34 26.02 -6.39 0.67
CA LEU A 34 26.13 -4.94 0.46
C LEU A 34 26.76 -4.21 1.66
N GLU A 35 27.29 -4.93 2.65
CA GLU A 35 27.95 -4.41 3.85
C GLU A 35 27.10 -3.42 4.67
N PHE A 36 25.77 -3.56 4.63
CA PHE A 36 24.89 -2.79 5.49
C PHE A 36 25.04 -3.23 6.95
N LYS A 37 25.28 -2.24 7.82
CA LYS A 37 25.34 -2.46 9.27
C LYS A 37 24.05 -3.13 9.78
N ARG A 38 24.21 -4.04 10.74
CA ARG A 38 23.10 -4.71 11.45
C ARG A 38 22.23 -5.62 10.56
N ALA A 39 22.80 -6.21 9.51
CA ALA A 39 22.14 -7.27 8.74
C ALA A 39 21.70 -8.46 9.63
N HIS A 40 22.47 -8.77 10.67
CA HIS A 40 22.14 -9.82 11.64
C HIS A 40 20.83 -9.57 12.40
N ASP A 41 20.46 -8.30 12.68
CA ASP A 41 19.17 -7.98 13.30
C ASP A 41 18.01 -8.36 12.41
N VAL A 42 18.17 -8.13 11.10
CA VAL A 42 17.16 -8.52 10.11
C VAL A 42 17.10 -10.04 10.05
N ARG A 43 18.23 -10.74 10.01
CA ARG A 43 18.28 -12.21 10.01
C ARG A 43 17.59 -12.82 11.23
N GLY A 44 17.85 -12.30 12.43
CA GLY A 44 17.25 -12.76 13.69
C GLY A 44 15.82 -12.26 13.95
N CYS A 45 15.24 -11.49 13.03
CA CYS A 45 13.89 -10.97 13.18
C CYS A 45 12.87 -12.13 13.24
N GLY A 46 12.03 -12.14 14.28
CA GLY A 46 11.00 -13.17 14.46
C GLY A 46 11.53 -14.60 14.56
N GLU A 47 12.78 -14.78 15.04
CA GLU A 47 13.39 -16.10 15.21
C GLU A 47 12.62 -16.98 16.21
N VAL A 48 12.19 -16.36 17.32
CA VAL A 48 11.46 -17.04 18.39
C VAL A 48 10.08 -16.41 18.53
N LEU A 49 9.04 -17.23 18.34
CA LEU A 49 7.65 -16.87 18.52
C LEU A 49 7.11 -17.60 19.75
N ARG A 50 6.67 -16.85 20.76
CA ARG A 50 6.05 -17.41 21.97
C ARG A 50 4.56 -17.11 21.95
N PHE A 51 3.76 -18.17 21.97
CA PHE A 51 2.30 -18.10 22.00
C PHE A 51 1.77 -18.41 23.39
N ARG A 52 0.65 -17.80 23.74
CA ARG A 52 -0.18 -18.21 24.87
C ARG A 52 -1.44 -18.86 24.32
N LYS A 53 -1.82 -20.00 24.90
CA LYS A 53 -3.11 -20.64 24.63
C LYS A 53 -4.21 -19.89 25.38
N ILE A 54 -5.25 -19.47 24.65
CA ILE A 54 -6.45 -18.81 25.18
C ILE A 54 -7.65 -19.58 24.61
N GLY A 55 -8.26 -20.43 25.44
CA GLY A 55 -9.22 -21.43 24.95
C GLY A 55 -8.56 -22.33 23.90
N GLU A 56 -9.20 -22.49 22.75
CA GLU A 56 -8.65 -23.25 21.60
C GLU A 56 -7.75 -22.41 20.67
N HIS A 57 -7.52 -21.14 20.98
CA HIS A 57 -6.74 -20.24 20.13
C HIS A 57 -5.33 -20.00 20.68
N LEU A 58 -4.35 -19.88 19.78
CA LEU A 58 -3.00 -19.45 20.11
C LEU A 58 -2.85 -17.96 19.80
N LYS A 59 -2.55 -17.16 20.84
CA LYS A 59 -2.27 -15.74 20.69
C LYS A 59 -0.77 -15.51 20.84
N LEU A 60 -0.16 -14.92 19.81
CA LEU A 60 1.24 -14.50 19.87
C LEU A 60 1.42 -13.49 21.01
N TYR A 61 2.23 -13.86 22.00
CA TYR A 61 2.45 -13.10 23.22
C TYR A 61 3.80 -12.38 23.21
N GLN A 62 4.86 -13.04 22.75
CA GLN A 62 6.21 -12.46 22.75
C GLN A 62 7.00 -12.89 21.52
N THR A 63 7.77 -11.95 20.98
CA THR A 63 8.66 -12.11 19.82
C THR A 63 9.49 -10.84 19.69
N TRP A 64 10.63 -10.92 19.02
CA TRP A 64 11.53 -9.78 18.79
C TRP A 64 11.57 -9.45 17.30
N PHE A 65 11.31 -8.18 16.98
CA PHE A 65 11.33 -7.67 15.61
C PHE A 65 12.41 -6.62 15.45
N CYS A 66 13.04 -6.58 14.28
CA CYS A 66 14.07 -5.58 13.99
C CYS A 66 13.49 -4.19 13.66
N HIS A 67 12.19 -4.11 13.39
CA HIS A 67 11.45 -2.90 13.01
C HIS A 67 11.99 -2.15 11.78
N LYS A 68 12.87 -2.78 11.00
CA LYS A 68 13.39 -2.21 9.75
C LYS A 68 12.27 -2.17 8.70
N ARG A 69 12.20 -1.06 7.97
CA ARG A 69 11.13 -0.76 7.01
C ARG A 69 10.96 -1.83 5.91
N LEU A 70 12.08 -2.37 5.43
CA LEU A 70 12.13 -3.34 4.34
C LEU A 70 12.21 -4.79 4.84
N CYS A 71 12.23 -5.03 6.15
CA CYS A 71 12.20 -6.40 6.68
C CYS A 71 10.84 -7.05 6.35
N PRO A 72 10.81 -8.18 5.63
CA PRO A 72 9.55 -8.84 5.22
C PRO A 72 8.60 -9.15 6.37
N LEU A 73 9.12 -9.68 7.49
CA LEU A 73 8.32 -9.96 8.69
C LEU A 73 7.73 -8.68 9.31
N CYS A 74 8.54 -7.63 9.46
CA CYS A 74 8.09 -6.36 10.03
C CYS A 74 7.08 -5.66 9.12
N ASN A 75 7.30 -5.70 7.81
CA ASN A 75 6.43 -5.09 6.82
C ASN A 75 5.08 -5.83 6.73
N TRP A 76 5.09 -7.16 6.76
CA TRP A 76 3.87 -7.96 6.83
C TRP A 76 3.04 -7.64 8.09
N ARG A 77 3.69 -7.55 9.26
CA ARG A 77 2.98 -7.15 10.50
C ARG A 77 2.42 -5.74 10.42
N LYS A 78 3.19 -4.80 9.85
CA LYS A 78 2.72 -3.43 9.63
C LYS A 78 1.50 -3.42 8.69
N SER A 79 1.52 -4.23 7.63
CA SER A 79 0.37 -4.40 6.73
C SER A 79 -0.87 -4.91 7.47
N MET A 80 -0.74 -5.93 8.33
CA MET A 80 -1.85 -6.42 9.16
C MET A 80 -2.42 -5.33 10.08
N LYS A 81 -1.54 -4.56 10.76
CA LYS A 81 -1.96 -3.44 11.61
C LYS A 81 -2.70 -2.37 10.79
N ASN A 82 -2.13 -1.95 9.67
CA ASN A 82 -2.71 -0.94 8.79
C ASN A 82 -4.08 -1.39 8.27
N SER A 83 -4.22 -2.67 7.90
CA SER A 83 -5.50 -3.23 7.47
C SER A 83 -6.57 -3.16 8.57
N SER A 84 -6.22 -3.53 9.80
CA SER A 84 -7.14 -3.42 10.95
C SER A 84 -7.56 -1.97 11.21
N GLN A 85 -6.62 -1.02 11.19
CA GLN A 85 -6.92 0.39 11.40
C GLN A 85 -7.77 0.95 10.26
N LEU A 86 -7.46 0.56 9.02
CA LEU A 86 -8.21 0.99 7.84
C LEU A 86 -9.67 0.52 7.91
N LYS A 87 -9.93 -0.72 8.33
CA LYS A 87 -11.30 -1.22 8.52
C LYS A 87 -12.11 -0.34 9.48
N GLN A 88 -11.50 0.07 10.60
CA GLN A 88 -12.16 0.96 11.57
C GLN A 88 -12.43 2.35 10.98
N ILE A 89 -11.46 2.92 10.27
CA ILE A 89 -11.60 4.23 9.61
C ILE A 89 -12.70 4.19 8.55
N ILE A 90 -12.74 3.14 7.72
CA ILE A 90 -13.77 2.96 6.69
C ILE A 90 -15.15 2.81 7.35
N ALA A 91 -15.28 1.98 8.39
CA ALA A 91 -16.54 1.80 9.10
C ALA A 91 -17.07 3.14 9.65
N GLU A 92 -16.21 3.94 10.27
CA GLU A 92 -16.58 5.27 10.76
C GLU A 92 -16.93 6.24 9.64
N ALA A 93 -16.18 6.24 8.53
CA ALA A 93 -16.47 7.09 7.37
C ALA A 93 -17.84 6.76 6.74
N VAL A 94 -18.19 5.48 6.64
CA VAL A 94 -19.49 5.02 6.16
C VAL A 94 -20.60 5.37 7.14
N ALA A 95 -20.36 5.26 8.46
CA ALA A 95 -21.35 5.66 9.47
C ALA A 95 -21.68 7.16 9.39
N ARG A 96 -20.67 8.02 9.16
CA ARG A 96 -20.85 9.48 9.02
C ARG A 96 -21.49 9.89 7.70
N GLU A 97 -21.15 9.20 6.62
CA GLU A 97 -21.66 9.49 5.27
C GLU A 97 -22.22 8.21 4.61
N PRO A 98 -23.41 7.73 5.05
CA PRO A 98 -23.94 6.43 4.61
C PRO A 98 -24.24 6.33 3.11
N LYS A 99 -24.49 7.48 2.47
CA LYS A 99 -24.73 7.58 1.02
C LYS A 99 -23.43 7.78 0.23
N GLY A 100 -22.29 7.92 0.90
CA GLY A 100 -21.00 8.04 0.25
C GLY A 100 -20.67 6.78 -0.57
N ARG A 101 -19.87 6.94 -1.61
CA ARG A 101 -19.46 5.86 -2.51
C ARG A 101 -17.95 5.84 -2.62
N PHE A 102 -17.38 4.66 -2.78
CA PHE A 102 -15.95 4.50 -2.97
C PHE A 102 -15.60 4.34 -4.45
N LEU A 103 -14.48 4.96 -4.83
CA LEU A 103 -13.82 4.75 -6.10
C LEU A 103 -12.42 4.19 -5.82
N PHE A 104 -12.02 3.20 -6.61
CA PHE A 104 -10.63 2.78 -6.68
C PHE A 104 -9.97 3.45 -7.88
N LEU A 105 -8.99 4.31 -7.61
CA LEU A 105 -8.30 5.13 -8.59
C LEU A 105 -6.81 4.75 -8.61
N THR A 106 -6.30 4.36 -9.78
CA THR A 106 -4.88 4.11 -10.02
C THR A 106 -4.33 5.23 -10.90
N LEU A 107 -3.30 5.92 -10.42
CA LEU A 107 -2.64 7.03 -11.10
C LEU A 107 -1.20 6.64 -11.46
N THR A 108 -0.89 6.53 -12.75
CA THR A 108 0.44 6.13 -13.21
C THR A 108 1.30 7.31 -13.65
N VAL A 109 2.59 7.06 -13.80
CA VAL A 109 3.58 7.92 -14.47
C VAL A 109 4.44 7.02 -15.35
N LYS A 110 5.22 7.59 -16.28
CA LYS A 110 6.28 6.83 -16.95
C LYS A 110 7.22 6.19 -15.93
N ASN A 111 7.74 5.03 -16.29
CA ASN A 111 8.70 4.31 -15.46
C ASN A 111 9.96 5.16 -15.23
N ALA A 112 10.58 5.00 -14.07
CA ALA A 112 11.90 5.56 -13.82
C ALA A 112 12.99 4.53 -14.17
N HIS A 113 14.09 4.97 -14.76
CA HIS A 113 15.19 4.10 -15.20
C HIS A 113 16.41 4.13 -14.27
N SER A 114 16.41 5.01 -13.26
CA SER A 114 17.45 5.07 -12.22
C SER A 114 16.86 5.34 -10.84
N ALA A 115 17.68 5.11 -9.79
CA ALA A 115 17.30 5.39 -8.41
C ALA A 115 17.09 6.90 -8.18
N GLU A 116 17.90 7.75 -8.82
CA GLU A 116 17.79 9.20 -8.79
C GLU A 116 16.48 9.67 -9.43
N GLU A 117 16.17 9.13 -10.61
CA GLU A 117 14.92 9.43 -11.30
C GLU A 117 13.71 8.96 -10.48
N LEU A 118 13.76 7.76 -9.91
CA LEU A 118 12.71 7.24 -9.03
C LEU A 118 12.47 8.18 -7.85
N LYS A 119 13.54 8.66 -7.21
CA LYS A 119 13.44 9.62 -6.09
C LYS A 119 12.78 10.92 -6.51
N VAL A 120 13.09 11.45 -7.70
CA VAL A 120 12.46 12.65 -8.25
C VAL A 120 10.99 12.38 -8.58
N SER A 121 10.70 11.26 -9.24
CA SER A 121 9.36 10.82 -9.63
C SER A 121 8.43 10.65 -8.42
N LEU A 122 8.89 10.02 -7.34
CA LEU A 122 8.10 9.87 -6.09
C LEU A 122 7.75 11.22 -5.44
N ARG A 123 8.66 12.19 -5.50
CA ARG A 123 8.41 13.57 -5.03
C ARG A 123 7.39 14.26 -5.94
N ALA A 124 7.51 14.09 -7.26
CA ALA A 124 6.56 14.62 -8.23
C ALA A 124 5.15 14.03 -8.04
N LEU A 125 5.04 12.70 -7.88
CA LEU A 125 3.79 11.99 -7.57
C LEU A 125 3.09 12.58 -6.34
N THR A 126 3.82 12.78 -5.23
CA THR A 126 3.24 13.35 -4.01
C THR A 126 2.77 14.79 -4.21
N LYS A 127 3.57 15.62 -4.88
CA LYS A 127 3.20 17.01 -5.18
C LYS A 127 2.00 17.10 -6.13
N ALA A 128 1.98 16.26 -7.17
CA ALA A 128 0.90 16.19 -8.14
C ALA A 128 -0.40 15.74 -7.48
N PHE A 129 -0.34 14.69 -6.64
CA PHE A 129 -1.53 14.20 -5.95
C PHE A 129 -2.15 15.28 -5.05
N ASN A 130 -1.32 16.02 -4.30
CA ASN A 130 -1.79 17.15 -3.49
C ASN A 130 -2.47 18.26 -4.31
N LYS A 131 -2.06 18.47 -5.57
CA LYS A 131 -2.73 19.41 -6.49
C LYS A 131 -4.03 18.83 -7.02
N LEU A 132 -4.02 17.56 -7.42
CA LEU A 132 -5.19 16.85 -7.96
C LEU A 132 -6.37 16.95 -6.98
N THR A 133 -6.13 16.69 -5.69
CA THR A 133 -7.17 16.75 -4.65
C THR A 133 -7.71 18.17 -4.38
N ARG A 134 -7.02 19.20 -4.87
CA ARG A 134 -7.42 20.62 -4.72
C ARG A 134 -8.12 21.17 -5.97
N TYR A 135 -8.19 20.42 -7.06
CA TYR A 135 -8.93 20.89 -8.23
C TYR A 135 -10.42 20.95 -7.93
N LYS A 136 -11.04 22.08 -8.29
CA LYS A 136 -12.45 22.39 -8.00
C LYS A 136 -13.39 21.21 -8.31
N LYS A 137 -13.22 20.57 -9.47
CA LYS A 137 -14.08 19.44 -9.89
C LYS A 137 -13.89 18.19 -9.02
N VAL A 138 -12.67 17.94 -8.53
CA VAL A 138 -12.37 16.83 -7.58
C VAL A 138 -12.89 17.17 -6.19
N THR A 139 -12.48 18.32 -5.64
CA THR A 139 -12.82 18.75 -4.28
C THR A 139 -14.33 18.88 -4.05
N LYS A 140 -15.10 19.24 -5.08
CA LYS A 140 -16.57 19.39 -5.01
C LYS A 140 -17.28 18.17 -4.41
N ASN A 141 -16.86 16.96 -4.80
CA ASN A 141 -17.49 15.71 -4.38
C ASN A 141 -16.61 14.85 -3.45
N LEU A 142 -15.37 15.25 -3.19
CA LEU A 142 -14.43 14.50 -2.35
C LEU A 142 -14.81 14.62 -0.86
N LEU A 143 -15.08 13.49 -0.22
CA LEU A 143 -15.26 13.39 1.23
C LEU A 143 -13.94 13.03 1.93
N GLY A 144 -13.11 12.21 1.28
CA GLY A 144 -11.81 11.81 1.80
C GLY A 144 -11.13 10.82 0.88
N TYR A 145 -9.91 10.40 1.23
CA TYR A 145 -9.21 9.36 0.51
C TYR A 145 -8.19 8.65 1.39
N LEU A 146 -7.86 7.41 1.01
CA LEU A 146 -6.65 6.72 1.39
C LEU A 146 -5.78 6.59 0.15
N ARG A 147 -4.46 6.78 0.28
CA ARG A 147 -3.52 6.51 -0.81
C ARG A 147 -2.37 5.62 -0.37
N SER A 148 -1.89 4.80 -1.29
CA SER A 148 -0.64 4.06 -1.19
C SER A 148 0.20 4.30 -2.43
N THR A 149 1.51 4.35 -2.25
CA THR A 149 2.47 4.36 -3.36
C THR A 149 3.02 2.95 -3.51
N GLU A 150 2.90 2.42 -4.72
CA GLU A 150 3.45 1.15 -5.11
C GLU A 150 4.62 1.36 -6.06
N ILE A 151 5.65 0.53 -5.93
CA ILE A 151 6.82 0.50 -6.80
C ILE A 151 7.07 -0.96 -7.13
N THR A 152 6.95 -1.31 -8.40
CA THR A 152 7.36 -2.61 -8.93
C THR A 152 8.55 -2.43 -9.84
N VAL A 153 9.30 -3.51 -10.09
CA VAL A 153 10.43 -3.52 -11.02
C VAL A 153 10.01 -4.32 -12.23
N ASN A 154 10.20 -3.76 -13.42
CA ASN A 154 10.05 -4.48 -14.67
C ASN A 154 11.23 -5.42 -14.85
N GLU A 155 10.97 -6.72 -14.95
CA GLU A 155 12.02 -7.74 -15.09
C GLU A 155 12.73 -7.70 -16.45
N GLN A 156 12.13 -7.08 -17.47
CA GLN A 156 12.69 -7.02 -18.82
C GLN A 156 13.78 -5.96 -18.96
N ASP A 157 13.56 -4.77 -18.41
CA ASP A 157 14.45 -3.61 -18.59
C ASP A 157 14.96 -3.01 -17.26
N GLY A 158 14.56 -3.58 -16.12
CA GLY A 158 14.96 -3.11 -14.79
C GLY A 158 14.34 -1.78 -14.38
N SER A 159 13.42 -1.22 -15.17
CA SER A 159 12.78 0.06 -14.86
C SER A 159 11.81 -0.06 -13.68
N TYR A 160 11.66 1.02 -12.94
CA TYR A 160 10.73 1.11 -11.82
C TYR A 160 9.38 1.59 -12.31
N ASN A 161 8.33 0.80 -12.06
CA ASN A 161 6.94 1.20 -12.26
C ASN A 161 6.38 1.72 -10.94
N GLN A 162 6.54 3.02 -10.72
CA GLN A 162 5.92 3.73 -9.60
C GLN A 162 4.54 4.28 -9.95
N HIS A 163 3.55 4.00 -9.10
CA HIS A 163 2.19 4.53 -9.27
C HIS A 163 1.47 4.68 -7.92
N LEU A 164 0.30 5.31 -7.95
CA LEU A 164 -0.53 5.51 -6.76
C LEU A 164 -1.80 4.68 -6.87
N HIS A 165 -2.12 3.95 -5.81
CA HIS A 165 -3.46 3.41 -5.57
C HIS A 165 -4.18 4.29 -4.57
N VAL A 166 -5.40 4.71 -4.91
CA VAL A 166 -6.18 5.65 -4.13
C VAL A 166 -7.59 5.12 -3.96
N LEU A 167 -8.00 4.88 -2.71
CA LEU A 167 -9.39 4.65 -2.36
C LEU A 167 -10.02 6.02 -2.08
N VAL A 168 -10.81 6.51 -3.01
CA VAL A 168 -11.45 7.83 -2.94
C VAL A 168 -12.87 7.65 -2.40
N PHE A 169 -13.23 8.42 -1.38
CA PHE A 169 -14.59 8.46 -0.85
C PHE A 169 -15.28 9.73 -1.36
N VAL A 170 -16.40 9.56 -2.09
CA VAL A 170 -17.11 10.65 -2.75
C VAL A 170 -18.57 10.71 -2.32
N LYS A 171 -19.17 11.90 -2.40
CA LYS A 171 -20.61 12.11 -2.19
C LYS A 171 -21.42 11.32 -3.23
N SER A 172 -22.61 10.84 -2.84
CA SER A 172 -23.57 10.20 -3.77
C SER A 172 -23.88 11.05 -5.01
N SER A 173 -23.83 12.39 -4.88
CA SER A 173 -24.03 13.34 -5.98
C SER A 173 -23.02 13.19 -7.12
N TYR A 174 -21.87 12.55 -6.87
CA TYR A 174 -20.83 12.28 -7.87
C TYR A 174 -21.39 11.60 -9.14
N PHE A 175 -22.32 10.65 -8.97
CA PHE A 175 -22.87 9.88 -10.09
C PHE A 175 -24.15 10.47 -10.70
N LYS A 176 -24.64 11.61 -10.21
CA LYS A 176 -25.95 12.13 -10.63
C LYS A 176 -25.95 12.89 -11.95
N ASN A 177 -24.85 13.56 -12.30
CA ASN A 177 -24.77 14.36 -13.53
C ASN A 177 -23.32 14.58 -13.99
N SER A 178 -23.17 14.98 -15.25
CA SER A 178 -21.87 15.30 -15.89
C SER A 178 -21.10 16.43 -15.21
N ASN A 179 -21.81 17.34 -14.53
CA ASN A 179 -21.18 18.43 -13.76
C ASN A 179 -20.48 17.94 -12.48
N ASN A 180 -20.78 16.72 -12.02
CA ASN A 180 -20.21 16.11 -10.82
C ASN A 180 -19.28 14.95 -11.15
N TYR A 181 -19.69 14.12 -12.10
CA TYR A 181 -18.96 12.93 -12.51
C TYR A 181 -17.64 13.31 -13.20
N LEU A 182 -16.60 12.51 -12.94
CA LEU A 182 -15.34 12.57 -13.66
C LEU A 182 -15.18 11.23 -14.41
N ALA A 183 -15.23 11.31 -15.74
CA ALA A 183 -14.90 10.16 -16.58
C ALA A 183 -13.39 9.84 -16.48
N GLN A 184 -12.98 8.64 -16.87
CA GLN A 184 -11.57 8.23 -16.84
C GLN A 184 -10.68 9.22 -17.60
N ALA A 185 -11.09 9.67 -18.79
CA ALA A 185 -10.33 10.63 -19.59
C ALA A 185 -10.19 11.99 -18.89
N GLU A 186 -11.19 12.41 -18.12
CA GLU A 186 -11.10 13.63 -17.32
C GLU A 186 -10.13 13.47 -16.16
N TRP A 187 -10.13 12.31 -15.49
CA TRP A 187 -9.12 11.98 -14.49
C TRP A 187 -7.71 12.00 -15.07
N ALA A 188 -7.50 11.41 -16.25
CA ALA A 188 -6.21 11.41 -16.94
C ALA A 188 -5.73 12.83 -17.25
N LYS A 189 -6.58 13.69 -17.81
CA LYS A 189 -6.28 15.10 -18.08
C LYS A 189 -5.95 15.91 -16.82
N LEU A 190 -6.73 15.73 -15.75
CA LEU A 190 -6.45 16.38 -14.46
C LEU A 190 -5.13 15.88 -13.89
N TRP A 191 -4.86 14.58 -14.00
CA TRP A 191 -3.63 13.99 -13.51
C TRP A 191 -2.39 14.47 -14.27
N GLN A 192 -2.45 14.48 -15.61
CA GLN A 192 -1.44 15.07 -16.49
C GLN A 192 -1.12 16.52 -16.10
N ARG A 193 -2.16 17.33 -15.91
CA ARG A 193 -2.03 18.74 -15.49
C ARG A 193 -1.39 18.87 -14.11
N ALA A 194 -1.72 17.98 -13.18
CA ALA A 194 -1.16 18.00 -11.84
C ALA A 194 0.34 17.63 -11.83
N LEU A 195 0.69 16.63 -12.64
CA LEU A 195 2.05 16.15 -12.87
C LEU A 195 2.91 17.17 -13.62
N LYS A 196 2.32 17.97 -14.51
CA LYS A 196 2.99 18.88 -15.45
C LYS A 196 3.88 18.12 -16.44
N VAL A 197 3.30 17.13 -17.11
CA VAL A 197 3.97 16.32 -18.13
C VAL A 197 3.32 16.52 -19.50
N ASP A 198 4.10 16.27 -20.55
CA ASP A 198 3.75 16.44 -21.97
C ASP A 198 3.08 15.20 -22.59
N TYR A 199 2.98 14.10 -21.85
CA TYR A 199 2.30 12.87 -22.25
C TYR A 199 1.00 12.66 -21.47
N GLU A 200 0.05 11.92 -22.04
CA GLU A 200 -1.16 11.50 -21.33
C GLU A 200 -0.86 10.27 -20.45
N PRO A 201 -0.95 10.37 -19.12
CA PRO A 201 -0.72 9.24 -18.22
C PRO A 201 -1.92 8.28 -18.23
N VAL A 202 -1.66 7.00 -17.97
CA VAL A 202 -2.71 6.00 -17.83
C VAL A 202 -3.37 6.14 -16.46
N VAL A 203 -4.69 6.20 -16.44
CA VAL A 203 -5.47 6.20 -15.20
C VAL A 203 -6.51 5.09 -15.25
N HIS A 204 -6.67 4.38 -14.15
CA HIS A 204 -7.77 3.44 -13.98
C HIS A 204 -8.69 3.94 -12.88
N VAL A 205 -10.01 3.92 -13.10
CA VAL A 205 -11.01 4.32 -12.10
C VAL A 205 -12.20 3.37 -12.15
N GLN A 206 -12.60 2.87 -10.98
CA GLN A 206 -13.72 1.94 -10.84
C GLN A 206 -14.49 2.23 -9.55
N ALA A 207 -15.82 2.10 -9.56
CA ALA A 207 -16.63 2.13 -8.34
C ALA A 207 -16.53 0.80 -7.58
N VAL A 208 -16.39 0.87 -6.25
CA VAL A 208 -16.28 -0.30 -5.34
C VAL A 208 -17.61 -0.55 -4.64
#